data_AF-G9WS77-F1
#
_entry.id   AF-G9WS77-F1
#
_cell.length_a   1.000
_cell.length_b   1.000
_cell.length_c   1.000
_cell.angle_alpha   90.00
_cell.angle_beta   90.00
_cell.angle_gamma   90.00
#
_symmetry.space_group_name_H-M   'P 1'
#
loop_
_entity.id
_entity.type
_entity.pdbx_description
1 polymer ?
#
loop_
_entity_poly.entity_id
_entity_poly.type
_entity_poly.pdbx_seq_one_letter_code
_entity_poly.pdbx_strand_id
1 'polypeptide(L)'
;MKHFSWILRIFHIFILYTWIAFIILLPANPVFSIQLYVLLNILFALVFTGFLITQIVEAFKIFKRGDSERCIKAFLFFKYSSLPAVLIFLAIFLVVLLGGIGLSFVMLVLPATLFIAPFFFAMSLVVAPLFLGISFMAGLAGLCYAICLILLSRKEKGWTLGQCILHFIFQCIPGFDILDGLYITVRYWKRGKILSIITAICAILGLKFILFMRS
;
A
#
# COMPACT_ATOMS: atom_id res chain seq x y z
N MET A 1 -4.81 -1.46 -30.94
CA MET A 1 -4.35 -2.29 -29.80
C MET A 1 -5.20 -1.99 -28.56
N LYS A 2 -6.27 -2.76 -28.26
CA LYS A 2 -7.27 -2.42 -27.22
C LYS A 2 -7.26 -3.31 -25.97
N HIS A 3 -6.49 -4.41 -25.93
CA HIS A 3 -6.54 -5.40 -24.84
C HIS A 3 -5.37 -5.36 -23.82
N PHE A 4 -4.40 -4.48 -24.01
CA PHE A 4 -3.09 -4.55 -23.32
C PHE A 4 -3.07 -4.00 -21.87
N SER A 5 -4.14 -3.41 -21.34
CA SER A 5 -4.04 -2.71 -20.04
C SER A 5 -4.38 -3.56 -18.80
N TRP A 6 -5.17 -4.62 -18.92
CA TRP A 6 -5.60 -5.42 -17.75
C TRP A 6 -4.54 -6.44 -17.33
N ILE A 7 -3.95 -7.13 -18.30
CA ILE A 7 -2.91 -8.13 -18.08
C ILE A 7 -1.71 -7.50 -17.33
N LEU A 8 -1.28 -6.31 -17.75
CA LEU A 8 -0.16 -5.58 -17.11
C LEU A 8 -0.43 -5.26 -15.63
N ARG A 9 -1.68 -4.95 -15.27
CA ARG A 9 -2.06 -4.63 -13.87
C ARG A 9 -2.02 -5.86 -12.99
N ILE A 10 -2.52 -6.98 -13.52
CA ILE A 10 -2.50 -8.28 -12.83
C ILE A 10 -1.05 -8.71 -12.61
N PHE A 11 -0.19 -8.62 -13.64
CA PHE A 11 1.23 -8.94 -13.50
C PHE A 11 1.94 -8.06 -12.47
N HIS A 12 1.64 -6.76 -12.41
CA HIS A 12 2.21 -5.88 -11.40
C HIS A 12 1.89 -6.35 -9.98
N ILE A 13 0.62 -6.68 -9.71
CA ILE A 13 0.20 -7.20 -8.40
C ILE A 13 0.80 -8.58 -8.13
N PHE A 14 0.83 -9.46 -9.14
CA PHE A 14 1.43 -10.78 -9.01
C PHE A 14 2.92 -10.70 -8.64
N ILE A 15 3.68 -9.81 -9.28
CA ILE A 15 5.10 -9.58 -8.98
C ILE A 15 5.28 -9.03 -7.56
N LEU A 16 4.43 -8.08 -7.13
CA LEU A 16 4.45 -7.56 -5.77
C LEU A 16 4.31 -8.70 -4.74
N TYR A 17 3.27 -9.53 -4.88
CA TYR A 17 3.04 -10.62 -3.92
C TYR A 17 4.07 -11.74 -4.02
N THR A 18 4.55 -12.06 -5.22
CA THR A 18 5.63 -13.04 -5.41
C THR A 18 6.90 -12.56 -4.73
N TRP A 19 7.23 -11.27 -4.83
CA TRP A 19 8.40 -10.72 -4.18
C TRP A 19 8.25 -10.69 -2.66
N ILE A 20 7.07 -10.32 -2.14
CA ILE A 20 6.79 -10.40 -0.69
C ILE A 20 6.93 -11.84 -0.18
N ALA A 21 6.32 -12.81 -0.87
CA ALA A 21 6.43 -14.22 -0.51
C ALA A 21 7.87 -14.72 -0.56
N PHE A 22 8.64 -14.29 -1.57
CA PHE A 22 10.06 -14.60 -1.70
C PHE A 22 10.87 -14.08 -0.51
N ILE A 23 10.64 -12.82 -0.09
CA ILE A 23 11.32 -12.22 1.07
C ILE A 23 10.99 -12.95 2.37
N ILE A 24 9.74 -13.40 2.54
CA ILE A 24 9.30 -14.03 3.80
C ILE A 24 9.72 -15.50 3.88
N LEU A 25 9.59 -16.26 2.78
CA LEU A 25 9.69 -17.73 2.82
C LEU A 25 11.12 -18.26 2.63
N LEU A 26 11.96 -17.58 1.84
CA LEU A 26 13.28 -18.10 1.49
C LEU A 26 14.39 -17.92 2.54
N PRO A 27 14.45 -16.85 3.36
CA PRO A 27 15.51 -16.71 4.37
C PRO A 27 15.56 -17.85 5.38
N ALA A 28 14.46 -18.58 5.56
CA ALA A 28 14.35 -19.73 6.45
C ALA A 28 14.94 -21.03 5.87
N ASN A 29 15.34 -21.05 4.58
CA ASN A 29 15.81 -22.26 3.93
C ASN A 29 17.37 -22.30 3.91
N PRO A 30 18.01 -23.27 4.59
CA PRO A 30 19.47 -23.37 4.67
C PRO A 30 20.16 -23.66 3.33
N VAL A 31 19.40 -23.98 2.28
CA VAL A 31 19.92 -24.30 0.93
C VAL A 31 20.31 -23.04 0.14
N PHE A 32 19.79 -21.86 0.47
CA PHE A 32 20.02 -20.65 -0.32
C PHE A 32 21.28 -19.88 0.11
N SER A 33 22.20 -19.66 -0.84
CA SER A 33 23.33 -18.76 -0.65
C SER A 33 22.85 -17.30 -0.53
N ILE A 34 23.42 -16.57 0.43
CA ILE A 34 23.15 -15.14 0.67
C ILE A 34 23.36 -14.32 -0.62
N GLN A 35 24.39 -14.65 -1.42
CA GLN A 35 24.68 -13.94 -2.67
C GLN A 35 23.54 -14.08 -3.69
N LEU A 36 22.99 -15.29 -3.82
CA LEU A 36 21.89 -15.57 -4.73
C LEU A 36 20.59 -14.90 -4.26
N TYR A 37 20.34 -14.89 -2.94
CA TYR A 37 19.21 -14.16 -2.34
C TYR A 37 19.29 -12.66 -2.63
N VAL A 38 20.45 -12.04 -2.47
CA VAL A 38 20.66 -10.61 -2.77
C VAL A 38 20.46 -10.34 -4.26
N LEU A 39 21.06 -11.15 -5.14
CA LEU A 39 20.93 -11.00 -6.59
C LEU A 39 19.46 -11.07 -7.05
N LEU A 40 18.70 -12.05 -6.56
CA LEU A 40 17.29 -12.19 -6.90
C LEU A 40 16.46 -11.01 -6.40
N ASN A 41 16.74 -10.48 -5.20
CA ASN A 41 16.06 -9.28 -4.69
C ASN A 41 16.31 -8.05 -5.55
N ILE A 42 17.55 -7.86 -6.03
CA ILE A 42 17.87 -6.77 -6.96
C ILE A 42 17.08 -6.93 -8.26
N LEU A 43 16.99 -8.15 -8.79
CA LEU A 43 16.24 -8.44 -10.02
C LEU A 43 14.73 -8.18 -9.83
N PHE A 44 14.15 -8.64 -8.72
CA PHE A 44 12.76 -8.35 -8.38
C PHE A 44 12.51 -6.84 -8.26
N ALA A 45 13.40 -6.10 -7.60
CA ALA A 45 13.29 -4.65 -7.46
C ALA A 45 13.31 -3.94 -8.82
N LEU A 46 14.20 -4.33 -9.73
CA LEU A 46 14.28 -3.77 -11.09
C LEU A 46 13.01 -4.05 -11.89
N VAL A 47 12.54 -5.31 -11.87
CA VAL A 47 11.32 -5.71 -12.58
C VAL A 47 10.12 -4.95 -12.01
N PHE A 48 9.93 -4.94 -10.69
CA PHE A 48 8.83 -4.25 -10.04
C PHE A 48 8.82 -2.76 -10.35
N THR A 49 9.98 -2.10 -10.32
CA THR A 49 10.13 -0.68 -10.67
C THR A 49 9.74 -0.42 -12.12
N GLY A 50 10.17 -1.28 -13.06
CA GLY A 50 9.75 -1.20 -14.46
C GLY A 50 8.22 -1.26 -14.59
N PHE A 51 7.57 -2.21 -13.91
CA PHE A 51 6.11 -2.29 -13.91
C PHE A 51 5.46 -1.07 -13.25
N LEU A 52 5.98 -0.54 -12.13
CA LEU A 52 5.48 0.69 -11.50
C LEU A 52 5.48 1.85 -12.49
N ILE A 53 6.61 2.10 -13.17
CA ILE A 53 6.75 3.20 -14.13
C ILE A 53 5.71 3.04 -15.25
N THR A 54 5.54 1.82 -15.79
CA THR A 54 4.52 1.59 -16.84
C THR A 54 3.10 1.89 -16.37
N GLN A 55 2.76 1.57 -15.12
CA GLN A 55 1.44 1.84 -14.53
C GLN A 55 1.22 3.34 -14.30
N ILE A 56 2.25 4.06 -13.86
CA ILE A 56 2.21 5.52 -13.69
C ILE A 56 1.96 6.18 -15.06
N VAL A 57 2.72 5.79 -16.08
CA VAL A 57 2.56 6.30 -17.45
C VAL A 57 1.15 6.02 -17.98
N GLU A 58 0.62 4.82 -17.75
CA GLU A 58 -0.73 4.45 -18.20
C GLU A 58 -1.81 5.25 -17.46
N ALA A 59 -1.63 5.54 -16.16
CA ALA A 59 -2.52 6.42 -15.41
C ALA A 59 -2.62 7.82 -16.05
N PHE A 60 -1.47 8.42 -16.39
CA PHE A 60 -1.44 9.72 -17.07
C PHE A 60 -2.02 9.67 -18.49
N LYS A 61 -1.82 8.58 -19.23
CA LYS A 61 -2.45 8.39 -20.56
C LYS A 61 -3.97 8.33 -20.46
N ILE A 62 -4.50 7.64 -19.46
CA ILE A 62 -5.95 7.56 -19.20
C ILE A 62 -6.49 8.94 -18.82
N PHE A 63 -5.79 9.66 -17.95
CA PHE A 63 -6.13 11.05 -17.60
C PHE A 63 -6.19 11.95 -18.84
N LYS A 64 -5.16 11.90 -19.70
CA LYS A 64 -5.10 12.71 -20.92
C LYS A 64 -6.24 12.39 -21.90
N ARG A 65 -6.70 11.13 -21.92
CA ARG A 65 -7.84 10.68 -22.75
C ARG A 65 -9.21 11.03 -22.16
N GLY A 66 -9.28 11.45 -20.90
CA GLY A 66 -10.56 11.71 -20.20
C GLY A 66 -11.41 10.45 -19.98
N ASP A 67 -10.79 9.26 -19.96
CA ASP A 67 -11.53 8.00 -19.75
C ASP A 67 -11.69 7.72 -18.25
N SER A 68 -12.70 8.37 -17.66
CA SER A 68 -13.02 8.26 -16.24
C SER A 68 -13.42 6.83 -15.83
N GLU A 69 -14.08 6.06 -16.71
CA GLU A 69 -14.48 4.70 -16.39
C GLU A 69 -13.27 3.77 -16.21
N ARG A 70 -12.30 3.83 -17.13
CA ARG A 70 -11.06 3.06 -16.98
C ARG A 70 -10.26 3.53 -15.79
N CYS A 71 -10.22 4.84 -15.51
CA CYS A 71 -9.53 5.39 -14.35
C CYS A 71 -10.11 4.86 -13.04
N ILE A 72 -11.44 4.80 -12.90
CA ILE A 72 -12.12 4.30 -11.70
C ILE A 72 -11.86 2.80 -11.52
N LYS A 73 -12.00 2.00 -12.59
CA LYS A 73 -11.74 0.54 -12.55
C LYS A 73 -10.28 0.25 -12.16
N ALA A 74 -9.35 1.00 -12.74
CA ALA A 74 -7.93 0.95 -12.45
C ALA A 74 -7.61 1.30 -10.99
N PHE A 75 -8.16 2.42 -10.52
CA PHE A 75 -8.01 2.93 -9.17
C PHE A 75 -8.48 1.90 -8.14
N LEU A 76 -9.72 1.40 -8.29
CA LEU A 76 -10.28 0.39 -7.40
C LEU A 76 -9.46 -0.91 -7.44
N PHE A 77 -9.06 -1.38 -8.63
CA PHE A 77 -8.25 -2.60 -8.72
C PHE A 77 -6.94 -2.49 -7.93
N PHE A 78 -6.17 -1.41 -8.12
CA PHE A 78 -4.90 -1.25 -7.42
C PHE A 78 -5.08 -1.04 -5.92
N LYS A 79 -6.02 -0.19 -5.50
CA LYS A 79 -6.26 0.06 -4.08
C LYS A 79 -6.66 -1.19 -3.32
N TYR A 80 -7.57 -2.00 -3.84
CA TYR A 80 -7.99 -3.22 -3.15
C TYR A 80 -6.93 -4.33 -3.22
N SER A 81 -6.24 -4.45 -4.36
CA SER A 81 -5.27 -5.54 -4.52
C SER A 81 -3.97 -5.29 -3.76
N SER A 82 -3.53 -4.04 -3.59
CA SER A 82 -2.30 -3.73 -2.83
C SER A 82 -2.53 -3.46 -1.34
N LEU A 83 -3.78 -3.27 -0.91
CA LEU A 83 -4.15 -2.99 0.48
C LEU A 83 -3.59 -4.01 1.49
N PRO A 84 -3.68 -5.33 1.29
CA PRO A 84 -3.10 -6.28 2.23
C PRO A 84 -1.59 -6.07 2.40
N ALA A 85 -0.86 -5.87 1.31
CA ALA A 85 0.57 -5.58 1.35
C ALA A 85 0.87 -4.27 2.10
N VAL A 86 0.15 -3.18 1.78
CA VAL A 86 0.29 -1.87 2.45
C VAL A 86 0.07 -2.01 3.95
N LEU A 87 -1.00 -2.69 4.37
CA LEU A 87 -1.34 -2.88 5.79
C LEU A 87 -0.34 -3.76 6.53
N ILE A 88 0.16 -4.83 5.91
CA ILE A 88 1.18 -5.70 6.51
C ILE A 88 2.46 -4.91 6.77
N PHE A 89 2.96 -4.16 5.78
CA PHE A 89 4.17 -3.35 5.97
C PHE A 89 3.96 -2.20 6.95
N LEU A 90 2.76 -1.61 6.99
CA LEU A 90 2.42 -0.60 8.00
C LEU A 90 2.37 -1.19 9.41
N ALA A 91 1.85 -2.41 9.57
CA ALA A 91 1.84 -3.11 10.85
C ALA A 91 3.27 -3.46 11.29
N ILE A 92 4.12 -3.96 10.39
CA ILE A 92 5.53 -4.23 10.67
C ILE A 92 6.24 -2.92 11.08
N PHE A 93 6.00 -1.83 10.36
CA PHE A 93 6.52 -0.50 10.74
C PHE A 93 6.17 -0.14 12.18
N LEU A 94 4.89 -0.26 12.57
CA LEU A 94 4.44 0.05 13.93
C LEU A 94 5.08 -0.87 14.97
N VAL A 95 5.16 -2.18 14.69
CA VAL A 95 5.77 -3.16 15.58
C VAL A 95 7.26 -2.88 15.77
N VAL A 96 8.00 -2.59 14.69
CA VAL A 96 9.44 -2.30 14.76
C VAL A 96 9.70 -0.97 15.47
N LEU A 97 8.89 0.06 15.19
CA LEU A 97 9.05 1.37 15.82
C LEU A 97 8.71 1.31 17.32
N LEU A 98 7.49 0.89 17.65
CA LEU A 98 7.01 0.86 19.04
C LEU A 98 7.72 -0.22 19.86
N GLY A 99 7.91 -1.40 19.28
CA GLY A 99 8.63 -2.50 19.92
C GLY A 99 10.10 -2.18 20.13
N GLY A 100 10.76 -1.60 19.13
CA GLY A 100 12.17 -1.20 19.23
C GLY A 100 12.40 -0.08 20.25
N ILE A 101 11.58 0.98 20.23
CA ILE A 101 11.63 2.06 21.21
C ILE A 101 11.30 1.54 22.61
N GLY A 102 10.21 0.78 22.75
CA GLY A 102 9.78 0.21 24.03
C GLY A 102 10.83 -0.72 24.65
N LEU A 103 11.41 -1.62 23.85
CA LEU A 103 12.49 -2.51 24.29
C LEU A 103 13.72 -1.71 24.75
N SER A 104 14.05 -0.62 24.05
CA SER A 104 15.18 0.24 24.42
C SER A 104 14.97 0.89 25.79
N PHE A 105 13.75 1.36 26.09
CA PHE A 105 13.43 1.90 27.41
C PHE A 105 13.50 0.83 28.51
N VAL A 106 13.01 -0.38 28.26
CA VAL A 106 13.13 -1.50 29.22
C VAL A 106 14.60 -1.83 29.50
N MET A 107 15.43 -1.86 28.44
CA MET A 107 16.87 -2.15 28.57
C MET A 107 17.68 -1.05 29.24
N LEU A 108 17.20 0.20 29.24
CA LEU A 108 17.80 1.32 29.98
C LEU A 108 17.66 1.19 31.49
N VAL A 109 16.62 0.49 31.97
CA VAL A 109 16.36 0.26 33.40
C VAL A 109 17.23 -0.87 33.96
N LEU A 110 17.67 -1.79 33.09
CA LEU A 110 18.46 -2.97 33.45
C LEU A 110 19.97 -2.67 33.33
N PRO A 111 20.75 -2.71 34.43
CA PRO A 111 22.18 -2.32 34.43
C PRO A 111 23.03 -3.10 33.43
N ALA A 112 22.71 -4.38 33.21
CA ALA A 112 23.46 -5.26 32.31
C ALA A 112 23.25 -4.96 30.82
N THR A 113 22.15 -4.28 30.44
CA THR A 113 21.79 -4.03 29.03
C THR A 113 21.90 -2.56 28.62
N LEU A 114 22.37 -1.70 29.52
CA LEU A 114 22.39 -0.25 29.35
C LEU A 114 23.23 0.21 28.14
N PHE A 115 24.32 -0.51 27.82
CA PHE A 115 25.15 -0.23 26.65
C PHE A 115 24.51 -0.66 25.32
N ILE A 116 23.56 -1.60 25.35
CA ILE A 116 22.89 -2.15 24.17
C ILE A 116 21.60 -1.38 23.84
N ALA A 117 20.98 -0.75 24.84
CA ALA A 117 19.74 0.01 24.67
C ALA A 117 19.79 1.11 23.57
N PRO A 118 20.85 1.95 23.46
CA PRO A 118 20.93 2.95 22.40
C PRO A 118 20.99 2.34 20.99
N PHE A 119 21.54 1.13 20.86
CA PHE A 119 21.62 0.43 19.57
C PHE A 119 20.23 0.00 19.08
N PHE A 120 19.40 -0.59 19.94
CA PHE A 120 18.02 -0.94 19.57
C PHE A 120 17.18 0.29 19.24
N PHE A 121 17.40 1.39 19.97
CA PHE A 121 16.71 2.65 19.71
C PHE A 121 17.08 3.18 18.32
N ALA A 122 18.38 3.28 18.02
CA ALA A 122 18.86 3.70 16.71
C ALA A 122 18.37 2.77 15.58
N MET A 123 18.44 1.45 15.77
CA MET A 123 17.95 0.48 14.80
C MET A 123 16.46 0.63 14.52
N SER A 124 15.64 0.90 15.56
CA SER A 124 14.20 1.13 15.38
C SER A 124 13.93 2.37 14.51
N LEU A 125 14.67 3.46 14.73
CA LEU A 125 14.53 4.70 13.97
C LEU A 125 15.03 4.59 12.53
N VAL A 126 15.97 3.70 12.25
CA VAL A 126 16.49 3.47 10.88
C VAL A 126 15.63 2.47 10.12
N VAL A 127 15.29 1.34 10.74
CA VAL A 127 14.59 0.23 10.08
C VAL A 127 13.11 0.53 9.90
N ALA A 128 12.45 1.19 10.86
CA ALA A 128 11.02 1.46 10.75
C ALA A 128 10.68 2.32 9.51
N PRO A 129 11.34 3.47 9.24
CA PRO A 129 11.06 4.25 8.03
C PRO A 129 11.24 3.47 6.72
N LEU A 130 12.11 2.45 6.67
CA LEU A 130 12.25 1.59 5.49
C LEU A 130 10.96 0.81 5.22
N PHE A 131 10.37 0.19 6.25
CA PHE A 131 9.09 -0.52 6.12
C PHE A 131 7.94 0.42 5.75
N LEU A 132 7.94 1.64 6.30
CA LEU A 132 6.98 2.68 5.90
C LEU A 132 7.14 3.03 4.41
N GLY A 133 8.37 3.23 3.94
CA GLY A 133 8.68 3.50 2.54
C GLY A 133 8.21 2.38 1.60
N ILE A 134 8.45 1.11 1.98
CA ILE A 134 7.99 -0.07 1.23
C ILE A 134 6.45 -0.12 1.18
N SER A 135 5.77 0.19 2.29
CA SER A 135 4.31 0.28 2.34
C SER A 135 3.79 1.31 1.33
N PHE A 136 4.38 2.51 1.29
CA PHE A 136 4.00 3.53 0.30
C PHE A 136 4.31 3.09 -1.13
N MET A 137 5.45 2.44 -1.38
CA MET A 137 5.79 1.93 -2.70
C MET A 137 4.80 0.89 -3.21
N ALA A 138 4.34 -0.01 -2.35
CA ALA A 138 3.30 -0.99 -2.69
C ALA A 138 1.96 -0.32 -3.04
N GLY A 139 1.65 0.83 -2.41
CA GLY A 139 0.45 1.63 -2.68
C GLY A 139 0.58 2.65 -3.82
N LEU A 140 1.78 2.89 -4.34
CA LEU A 140 2.09 4.05 -5.18
C LEU A 140 1.29 4.08 -6.48
N ALA A 141 1.19 2.94 -7.17
CA ALA A 141 0.39 2.84 -8.40
C ALA A 141 -1.06 3.24 -8.14
N GLY A 142 -1.67 2.74 -7.06
CA GLY A 142 -3.03 3.09 -6.64
C GLY A 142 -3.18 4.58 -6.33
N LEU A 143 -2.18 5.21 -5.70
CA LEU A 143 -2.16 6.63 -5.40
C LEU A 143 -2.09 7.49 -6.68
N CYS A 144 -1.30 7.09 -7.68
CA CYS A 144 -1.26 7.79 -8.97
C CYS A 144 -2.62 7.78 -9.69
N TYR A 145 -3.31 6.64 -9.70
CA TYR A 145 -4.67 6.56 -10.25
C TYR A 145 -5.68 7.39 -9.45
N ALA A 146 -5.49 7.50 -8.13
CA ALA A 146 -6.33 8.33 -7.28
C ALA A 146 -6.15 9.83 -7.59
N ILE A 147 -4.91 10.30 -7.75
CA ILE A 147 -4.64 11.68 -8.18
C ILE A 147 -5.30 11.96 -9.53
N CYS A 148 -5.16 11.04 -10.49
CA CYS A 148 -5.80 11.16 -11.80
C CYS A 148 -7.33 11.26 -11.66
N LEU A 149 -7.94 10.47 -10.77
CA LEU A 149 -9.38 10.50 -10.50
C LEU A 149 -9.83 11.81 -9.85
N ILE A 150 -9.07 12.35 -8.90
CA ILE A 150 -9.34 13.64 -8.25
C ILE A 150 -9.29 14.78 -9.28
N LEU A 151 -8.25 14.78 -10.15
CA LEU A 151 -8.11 15.78 -11.21
C LEU A 151 -9.23 15.68 -12.25
N LEU A 152 -9.64 14.46 -12.64
CA LEU A 152 -10.80 14.27 -13.52
C LEU A 152 -12.10 14.75 -12.85
N SER A 153 -12.27 14.47 -11.56
CA SER A 153 -13.45 14.91 -10.80
C SER A 153 -13.50 16.43 -10.70
N ARG A 154 -12.35 17.10 -10.57
CA ARG A 154 -12.27 18.57 -10.68
C ARG A 154 -12.74 19.07 -12.04
N LYS A 155 -12.29 18.45 -13.12
CA LYS A 155 -12.60 18.86 -14.49
C LYS A 155 -14.06 18.58 -14.90
N GLU A 156 -14.61 17.44 -14.52
CA GLU A 156 -15.92 16.96 -14.98
C GLU A 156 -17.07 17.19 -13.97
N LYS A 157 -16.77 17.25 -12.67
CA LYS A 157 -17.77 17.39 -11.59
C LYS A 157 -17.72 18.75 -10.89
N GLY A 158 -16.83 19.65 -11.33
CA GLY A 158 -16.75 21.02 -10.82
C GLY A 158 -16.27 21.14 -9.37
N TRP A 159 -15.43 20.22 -8.90
CA TRP A 159 -14.92 20.29 -7.53
C TRP A 159 -14.06 21.53 -7.27
N THR A 160 -14.16 22.07 -6.06
CA THR A 160 -13.30 23.16 -5.61
C THR A 160 -11.88 22.65 -5.33
N LEU A 161 -10.91 23.57 -5.34
CA LEU A 161 -9.52 23.26 -4.96
C LEU A 161 -9.42 22.66 -3.56
N GLY A 162 -10.19 23.19 -2.60
CA GLY A 162 -10.21 22.69 -1.22
C GLY A 162 -10.68 21.23 -1.13
N GLN A 163 -11.73 20.86 -1.87
CA GLN A 163 -12.20 19.47 -1.93
C GLN A 163 -11.15 18.54 -2.53
N CYS A 164 -10.41 18.97 -3.55
CA CYS A 164 -9.35 18.18 -4.15
C CYS A 164 -8.20 17.92 -3.18
N ILE A 165 -7.78 18.93 -2.42
CA ILE A 165 -6.71 18.80 -1.41
C ILE A 165 -7.14 17.86 -0.29
N LEU A 166 -8.37 17.99 0.19
CA LEU A 166 -8.90 17.14 1.25
C LEU A 166 -8.94 15.66 0.83
N HIS A 167 -9.48 15.36 -0.35
CA HIS A 167 -9.47 14.00 -0.89
C HIS A 167 -8.05 13.47 -1.12
N PHE A 168 -7.11 14.32 -1.54
CA PHE A 168 -5.70 13.93 -1.66
C PHE A 168 -5.09 13.54 -0.31
N ILE A 169 -5.34 14.32 0.74
CA ILE A 169 -4.85 14.01 2.11
C ILE A 169 -5.42 12.68 2.59
N PHE A 170 -6.73 12.45 2.44
CA PHE A 170 -7.34 11.18 2.83
C PHE A 170 -6.81 9.99 2.03
N GLN A 171 -6.46 10.20 0.76
CA GLN A 171 -5.91 9.16 -0.09
C GLN A 171 -4.47 8.74 0.29
N CYS A 172 -3.75 9.59 1.02
CA CYS A 172 -2.40 9.31 1.54
C CYS A 172 -2.43 8.53 2.86
N ILE A 173 -3.55 8.51 3.58
CA ILE A 173 -3.67 7.81 4.88
C ILE A 173 -4.14 6.36 4.62
N PRO A 174 -3.30 5.33 4.86
CA PRO A 174 -3.72 3.95 4.66
C PRO A 174 -4.96 3.60 5.49
N GLY A 175 -5.94 2.96 4.87
CA GLY A 175 -7.23 2.61 5.48
C GLY A 175 -8.32 3.65 5.19
N PHE A 176 -8.07 4.93 5.49
CA PHE A 176 -8.99 6.02 5.12
C PHE A 176 -9.10 6.19 3.60
N ASP A 177 -8.01 5.88 2.90
CA ASP A 177 -7.89 5.96 1.45
C ASP A 177 -8.90 5.08 0.69
N ILE A 178 -9.37 3.98 1.28
CA ILE A 178 -10.42 3.10 0.72
C ILE A 178 -11.80 3.71 0.91
N LEU A 179 -12.06 4.21 2.13
CA LEU A 179 -13.35 4.83 2.48
C LEU A 179 -13.59 6.07 1.63
N ASP A 180 -12.56 6.90 1.48
CA ASP A 180 -12.62 8.09 0.63
C ASP A 180 -12.78 7.71 -0.85
N GLY A 181 -12.01 6.73 -1.33
CA GLY A 181 -12.14 6.21 -2.70
C GLY A 181 -13.53 5.65 -3.03
N LEU A 182 -14.13 4.92 -2.09
CA LEU A 182 -15.50 4.42 -2.20
C LEU A 182 -16.51 5.57 -2.19
N TYR A 183 -16.34 6.54 -1.30
CA TYR A 183 -17.19 7.71 -1.24
C TYR A 183 -17.17 8.49 -2.57
N ILE A 184 -15.99 8.75 -3.12
CA ILE A 184 -15.83 9.42 -4.42
C ILE A 184 -16.54 8.63 -5.53
N THR A 185 -16.25 7.34 -5.63
CA THR A 185 -16.75 6.50 -6.73
C THR A 185 -18.27 6.27 -6.66
N VAL A 186 -18.82 6.08 -5.46
CA VAL A 186 -20.26 5.86 -5.26
C VAL A 186 -21.04 7.16 -5.37
N ARG A 187 -20.65 8.22 -4.65
CA ARG A 187 -21.42 9.47 -4.58
C ARG A 187 -21.36 10.26 -5.88
N TYR A 188 -20.16 10.45 -6.45
CA TYR A 188 -19.96 11.35 -7.58
C TYR A 188 -19.97 10.64 -8.93
N TRP A 189 -19.51 9.38 -8.97
CA TRP A 189 -19.41 8.61 -10.20
C TRP A 189 -20.50 7.53 -10.34
N LYS A 190 -21.32 7.29 -9.31
CA LYS A 190 -22.37 6.25 -9.28
C LYS A 190 -21.84 4.85 -9.66
N ARG A 191 -20.55 4.58 -9.40
CA ARG A 191 -19.87 3.30 -9.64
C ARG A 191 -19.36 2.72 -8.32
N GLY A 192 -19.05 1.42 -8.28
CA GLY A 192 -18.44 0.80 -7.08
C GLY A 192 -19.41 0.45 -5.94
N LYS A 193 -20.75 0.52 -6.15
CA LYS A 193 -21.75 0.14 -5.13
C LYS A 193 -21.53 -1.26 -4.55
N ILE A 194 -21.24 -2.25 -5.40
CA ILE A 194 -20.98 -3.63 -4.97
C ILE A 194 -19.71 -3.69 -4.09
N LEU A 195 -18.62 -3.03 -4.50
CA LEU A 195 -17.40 -2.98 -3.69
C LEU A 195 -17.62 -2.28 -2.35
N SER A 196 -18.44 -1.22 -2.31
CA SER A 196 -18.79 -0.54 -1.06
C SER A 196 -19.55 -1.46 -0.10
N ILE A 197 -20.50 -2.24 -0.61
CA ILE A 197 -21.25 -3.23 0.18
C ILE A 197 -20.30 -4.31 0.70
N ILE A 198 -19.44 -4.87 -0.16
CA ILE A 198 -18.45 -5.89 0.25
C ILE A 198 -17.53 -5.34 1.34
N THR A 199 -17.04 -4.11 1.18
CA THR A 199 -16.14 -3.49 2.17
C THR A 199 -16.84 -3.26 3.50
N ALA A 200 -18.11 -2.83 3.48
CA ALA A 200 -18.91 -2.67 4.69
C ALA A 200 -19.14 -4.03 5.40
N ILE A 201 -19.45 -5.08 4.64
CA ILE A 201 -19.62 -6.44 5.19
C ILE A 201 -18.30 -6.93 5.80
N CYS A 202 -17.18 -6.80 5.09
CA CYS A 202 -15.86 -7.18 5.60
C CYS A 202 -15.49 -6.41 6.88
N ALA A 203 -15.77 -5.10 6.94
CA ALA A 203 -15.51 -4.30 8.14
C ALA A 203 -16.36 -4.75 9.33
N ILE A 204 -17.65 -5.03 9.11
CA ILE A 204 -18.56 -5.51 10.17
C ILE A 204 -18.14 -6.89 10.67
N LEU A 205 -17.81 -7.82 9.77
CA LEU A 205 -17.33 -9.16 10.12
C LEU A 205 -16.00 -9.10 10.86
N GLY A 206 -15.07 -8.26 10.41
CA GLY A 206 -13.79 -8.04 11.09
C GLY A 206 -13.96 -7.47 12.49
N LEU A 207 -14.84 -6.47 12.66
CA LEU A 207 -15.13 -5.91 13.98
C LEU A 207 -15.75 -6.94 14.92
N LYS A 208 -16.70 -7.75 14.42
CA LYS A 208 -17.30 -8.85 15.19
C LYS A 208 -16.26 -9.89 15.59
N PHE A 209 -15.36 -10.26 14.68
CA PHE A 209 -14.29 -11.21 14.97
C PHE A 209 -13.34 -10.69 16.06
N ILE A 210 -12.94 -9.41 15.99
CA ILE A 210 -12.09 -8.78 17.01
C ILE A 210 -12.80 -8.74 18.37
N LEU A 211 -14.09 -8.39 18.39
CA LEU A 211 -14.89 -8.35 19.62
C LEU A 211 -15.07 -9.75 20.23
N PHE A 212 -15.24 -10.78 19.38
CA PHE A 212 -15.33 -12.17 19.81
C PHE A 212 -13.99 -12.67 20.38
N MET A 213 -12.86 -12.35 19.76
CA MET A 213 -11.52 -12.71 20.25
C MET A 213 -11.11 -11.98 21.55
N ARG A 214 -11.80 -10.88 21.90
CA ARG A 214 -11.56 -10.11 23.13
C ARG A 214 -12.43 -10.56 24.30
N SER A 215 -13.50 -11.32 24.05
CA SER A 215 -14.39 -11.90 25.06
C SER A 215 -13.90 -13.27 25.53
#